data_AF-A0A6A9QLQ2-F1
#
_entry.id   AF-A0A6A9QLQ2-F1
#
_cell.length_a   1.000
_cell.length_b   1.000
_cell.length_c   1.000
_cell.angle_alpha   90.00
_cell.angle_beta   90.00
_cell.angle_gamma   90.00
#
_symmetry.space_group_name_H-M   'P 1'
#
loop_
_entity.id
_entity.type
_entity.pdbx_description
1 polymer ?
#
loop_
_entity_poly.entity_id
_entity_poly.type
_entity_poly.pdbx_seq_one_letter_code
_entity_poly.pdbx_strand_id
1 'polypeptide(L)'
;MTWKCPFCGNENLDDANFCTRCGAKKPDSLTPSASIPEAQTAPENETQMAPETQSPEQPTSPQPEQVVEQAQPVTQDTPQESSQPAEAVINEPPTVPTNATQQEVQLQQPVEQKQGRFYLQFINTPNPQFNKTKIPLEFDVFPSISLGRSPENVIVIPDPEVSRKHAIISYEGGKLEIEDLNSTNGTYIYDGKMFQPVKGKAEIGPNSVLKLANNTVIKVVKE
;
A
#
# COMPACT_ATOMS: atom_id res chain seq x y z
N MET A 1 -5.33 26.40 -24.19
CA MET A 1 -4.73 26.73 -22.87
C MET A 1 -4.58 25.43 -22.09
N THR A 2 -3.79 25.38 -21.03
CA THR A 2 -3.68 24.19 -20.16
C THR A 2 -4.02 24.59 -18.73
N TRP A 3 -4.48 23.64 -17.91
CA TRP A 3 -4.72 23.87 -16.49
C TRP A 3 -3.94 22.86 -15.65
N LYS A 4 -3.31 23.36 -14.58
CA LYS A 4 -2.56 22.55 -13.65
C LYS A 4 -3.51 22.01 -12.57
N CYS A 5 -3.51 20.70 -12.38
CA CYS A 5 -4.31 20.07 -11.34
C CYS A 5 -3.80 20.52 -9.95
N PRO A 6 -4.66 21.12 -9.09
CA PRO A 6 -4.24 21.55 -7.76
C PRO A 6 -3.93 20.37 -6.82
N PHE A 7 -4.38 19.16 -7.16
CA PHE A 7 -4.23 17.97 -6.32
C PHE A 7 -2.94 17.18 -6.60
N CYS A 8 -2.60 16.96 -7.87
CA CYS A 8 -1.43 16.14 -8.24
C CYS A 8 -0.36 16.89 -9.06
N GLY A 9 -0.60 18.16 -9.36
CA GLY A 9 0.31 19.01 -10.13
C GLY A 9 0.40 18.68 -11.63
N ASN A 10 -0.33 17.67 -12.12
CA ASN A 10 -0.34 17.30 -13.53
C ASN A 10 -0.95 18.41 -14.39
N GLU A 11 -0.34 18.67 -15.52
CA GLU A 11 -0.86 19.61 -16.52
C GLU A 11 -1.87 18.90 -17.42
N ASN A 12 -3.05 19.49 -17.58
CA ASN A 12 -4.14 18.93 -18.39
C ASN A 12 -4.55 19.93 -19.46
N LEU A 13 -5.10 19.42 -20.56
CA LEU A 13 -5.69 20.24 -21.61
C LEU A 13 -6.89 21.03 -21.05
N ASP A 14 -7.15 22.22 -21.60
CA ASP A 14 -8.23 23.10 -21.11
C ASP A 14 -9.63 22.52 -21.27
N ASP A 15 -9.86 21.69 -22.27
CA ASP A 15 -11.10 20.95 -22.53
C ASP A 15 -11.31 19.76 -21.58
N ALA A 16 -10.27 19.31 -20.87
CA ALA A 16 -10.36 18.20 -19.93
C ALA A 16 -11.12 18.62 -18.65
N ASN A 17 -12.28 18.01 -18.43
CA ASN A 17 -13.09 18.18 -17.21
C ASN A 17 -12.50 17.48 -15.98
N PHE A 18 -11.58 16.53 -16.18
CA PHE A 18 -10.94 15.74 -15.14
C PHE A 18 -9.44 15.62 -15.41
N CYS A 19 -8.65 15.50 -14.35
CA CYS A 19 -7.21 15.30 -14.46
C CYS A 19 -6.89 13.90 -14.99
N THR A 20 -6.09 13.81 -16.03
CA THR A 20 -5.71 12.52 -16.66
C THR A 20 -4.82 11.65 -15.79
N ARG A 21 -4.19 12.23 -14.76
CA ARG A 21 -3.28 11.51 -13.85
C ARG A 21 -3.96 11.02 -12.57
N CYS A 22 -4.82 11.84 -11.96
CA CYS A 22 -5.42 11.52 -10.65
C CYS A 22 -6.96 11.48 -10.64
N GLY A 23 -7.62 11.80 -11.76
CA GLY A 23 -9.09 11.80 -11.87
C GLY A 23 -9.82 12.98 -11.22
N ALA A 24 -9.11 13.92 -10.58
CA ALA A 24 -9.75 15.07 -9.93
C ALA A 24 -10.43 16.00 -10.94
N LYS A 25 -11.65 16.48 -10.61
CA LYS A 25 -12.42 17.39 -11.47
C LYS A 25 -11.75 18.76 -11.58
N LYS A 26 -11.81 19.37 -12.76
CA LYS A 26 -11.36 20.74 -13.02
C LYS A 26 -12.14 21.72 -12.13
N PRO A 27 -11.47 22.58 -11.34
CA PRO A 27 -12.16 23.57 -10.51
C PRO A 27 -12.80 24.67 -11.38
N ASP A 28 -14.08 24.96 -11.14
CA ASP A 28 -14.80 26.04 -11.82
C ASP A 28 -14.24 27.40 -11.38
N SER A 29 -13.86 28.22 -12.35
CA SER A 29 -13.14 29.48 -12.15
C SER A 29 -14.05 30.61 -11.69
N LEU A 30 -14.71 30.48 -10.54
CA LEU A 30 -15.50 31.55 -9.91
C LEU A 30 -15.50 31.44 -8.37
N THR A 31 -14.34 31.63 -7.74
CA THR A 31 -14.21 32.26 -6.40
C THR A 31 -12.74 32.49 -6.07
N PRO A 32 -12.23 33.73 -6.12
CA PRO A 32 -10.99 34.10 -5.45
C PRO A 32 -11.32 34.50 -4.01
N SER A 33 -11.02 33.64 -3.03
CA SER A 33 -10.94 34.10 -1.64
C SER A 33 -9.48 34.36 -1.32
N ALA A 34 -9.02 35.55 -1.75
CA ALA A 34 -7.82 36.18 -1.23
C ALA A 34 -8.14 36.79 0.13
N SER A 35 -7.28 36.56 1.12
CA SER A 35 -7.11 37.43 2.28
C SER A 35 -5.66 37.33 2.71
N ILE A 36 -4.85 38.22 2.14
CA ILE A 36 -3.57 38.68 2.69
C ILE A 36 -3.91 39.87 3.60
N PRO A 37 -3.24 40.05 4.74
CA PRO A 37 -2.99 41.40 5.24
C PRO A 37 -1.52 41.78 5.03
N GLU A 38 -1.36 42.98 4.46
CA GLU A 38 -0.12 43.70 4.18
C GLU A 38 0.68 44.09 5.44
N ALA A 39 1.94 44.45 5.16
CA ALA A 39 3.06 44.74 6.03
C ALA A 39 2.99 46.05 6.83
N GLN A 40 3.81 46.11 7.89
CA GLN A 40 4.40 47.36 8.41
C GLN A 40 5.90 47.18 8.72
N THR A 41 6.71 47.81 7.87
CA THR A 41 7.92 48.65 8.09
C THR A 41 9.00 48.30 9.13
N ALA A 42 10.25 48.40 8.65
CA ALA A 42 11.56 48.35 9.31
C ALA A 42 11.83 49.55 10.27
N PRO A 43 13.01 49.57 10.93
CA PRO A 43 14.07 50.40 10.35
C PRO A 43 15.47 49.74 10.30
N GLU A 44 16.32 50.42 9.52
CA GLU A 44 17.67 50.11 9.07
C GLU A 44 18.74 50.16 10.17
N ASN A 45 19.83 49.41 9.98
CA ASN A 45 21.16 49.97 10.22
C ASN A 45 22.18 49.39 9.22
N GLU A 46 22.84 50.31 8.53
CA GLU A 46 24.00 50.15 7.66
C GLU A 46 25.24 49.73 8.51
N THR A 47 26.39 49.24 8.05
CA THR A 47 27.09 49.42 6.78
C THR A 47 28.34 48.49 6.75
N GLN A 48 28.68 47.98 5.55
CA GLN A 48 30.03 47.71 4.97
C GLN A 48 30.96 46.63 5.64
N MET A 49 31.87 45.91 4.96
CA MET A 49 32.58 46.04 3.69
C MET A 49 32.90 44.63 3.12
N ALA A 50 32.89 44.51 1.79
CA ALA A 50 33.60 43.47 1.01
C ALA A 50 35.13 43.84 0.94
N PRO A 51 36.08 43.08 0.32
CA PRO A 51 35.87 42.35 -0.94
C PRO A 51 36.75 41.10 -1.22
N GLU A 52 36.50 40.53 -2.41
CA GLU A 52 37.38 39.70 -3.27
C GLU A 52 37.72 38.27 -2.83
N THR A 53 37.99 37.28 -3.68
CA THR A 53 37.68 36.87 -5.08
C THR A 53 38.32 35.49 -5.16
N GLN A 54 37.64 34.43 -5.60
CA GLN A 54 38.21 33.36 -6.45
C GLN A 54 37.18 32.26 -6.75
N SER A 55 37.18 31.89 -8.02
CA SER A 55 36.31 30.91 -8.68
C SER A 55 37.03 29.54 -8.77
N PRO A 56 36.52 28.54 -9.51
CA PRO A 56 36.03 27.27 -8.98
C PRO A 56 37.01 26.09 -9.13
N GLU A 57 36.87 25.05 -8.29
CA GLU A 57 37.43 23.74 -8.58
C GLU A 57 36.37 22.63 -8.48
N GLN A 58 36.44 21.77 -9.49
CA GLN A 58 35.53 20.71 -9.91
C GLN A 58 36.12 19.37 -9.46
N PRO A 59 35.35 18.40 -8.92
CA PRO A 59 35.83 17.04 -8.81
C PRO A 59 35.36 16.18 -9.98
N THR A 60 36.30 15.96 -10.89
CA THR A 60 36.69 14.74 -11.61
C THR A 60 35.78 13.49 -11.51
N SER A 61 35.32 13.01 -12.68
CA SER A 61 34.82 11.65 -12.92
C SER A 61 35.92 10.59 -12.78
N PRO A 62 35.59 9.36 -12.35
CA PRO A 62 36.36 8.17 -12.71
C PRO A 62 35.76 7.47 -13.94
N GLN A 63 36.65 7.01 -14.82
CA GLN A 63 36.39 6.18 -16.01
C GLN A 63 35.92 4.76 -15.63
N PRO A 64 35.21 4.04 -16.52
CA PRO A 64 35.08 2.59 -16.44
C PRO A 64 36.21 1.90 -17.21
N GLU A 65 37.08 1.17 -16.50
CA GLU A 65 37.95 0.16 -17.11
C GLU A 65 37.14 -1.10 -17.43
N GLN A 66 37.26 -1.56 -18.68
CA GLN A 66 36.81 -2.85 -19.16
C GLN A 66 38.00 -3.83 -19.19
N VAL A 67 37.64 -5.12 -19.32
CA VAL A 67 38.44 -6.33 -19.65
C VAL A 67 39.15 -7.00 -18.46
N VAL A 68 39.15 -8.32 -18.26
CA VAL A 68 38.85 -9.48 -19.13
C VAL A 68 38.51 -10.71 -18.26
N GLU A 69 37.74 -11.65 -18.82
CA GLU A 69 37.88 -13.11 -18.76
C GLU A 69 37.95 -13.85 -17.40
N GLN A 70 36.99 -14.75 -17.15
CA GLN A 70 37.21 -16.21 -17.27
C GLN A 70 35.93 -16.99 -16.94
N ALA A 71 35.52 -17.80 -17.91
CA ALA A 71 34.49 -18.81 -17.82
C ALA A 71 35.02 -20.09 -17.17
N GLN A 72 34.23 -20.75 -16.32
CA GLN A 72 34.12 -22.21 -16.26
C GLN A 72 32.70 -22.64 -15.82
N PRO A 73 32.11 -23.68 -16.42
CA PRO A 73 30.78 -24.18 -16.10
C PRO A 73 30.83 -25.17 -14.93
N VAL A 74 29.85 -25.07 -14.03
CA VAL A 74 29.65 -26.07 -12.97
C VAL A 74 28.87 -27.26 -13.55
N THR A 75 29.40 -28.43 -13.22
CA THR A 75 29.12 -29.78 -13.68
C THR A 75 27.67 -30.24 -13.46
N GLN A 76 27.09 -30.81 -14.52
CA GLN A 76 25.96 -31.72 -14.45
C GLN A 76 26.47 -33.12 -14.10
N ASP A 77 25.93 -33.71 -13.04
CA ASP A 77 26.06 -35.14 -12.76
C ASP A 77 24.74 -35.63 -12.15
N THR A 78 23.94 -36.36 -12.93
CA THR A 78 23.09 -37.43 -12.41
C THR A 78 22.83 -38.44 -13.53
N PRO A 79 23.25 -39.70 -13.38
CA PRO A 79 23.11 -40.73 -14.41
C PRO A 79 21.67 -41.25 -14.58
N GLN A 80 21.37 -41.64 -15.83
CA GLN A 80 20.28 -42.52 -16.24
C GLN A 80 20.52 -43.96 -15.73
N GLU A 81 19.45 -44.74 -15.50
CA GLU A 81 19.07 -45.87 -16.39
C GLU A 81 18.12 -46.90 -15.72
N SER A 82 16.97 -47.08 -16.38
CA SER A 82 16.15 -48.29 -16.62
C SER A 82 15.99 -49.40 -15.58
N SER A 83 14.72 -49.81 -15.37
CA SER A 83 14.26 -51.21 -15.42
C SER A 83 12.72 -51.31 -15.32
N GLN A 84 12.06 -51.78 -16.39
CA GLN A 84 10.77 -52.49 -16.39
C GLN A 84 11.07 -54.02 -16.45
N PRO A 85 10.10 -54.97 -16.44
CA PRO A 85 8.67 -54.95 -16.09
C PRO A 85 8.23 -56.12 -15.15
N ALA A 86 7.04 -56.06 -14.56
CA ALA A 86 6.20 -57.19 -14.12
C ALA A 86 4.89 -56.61 -13.56
N GLU A 87 3.70 -57.19 -13.59
CA GLU A 87 3.03 -58.30 -14.25
C GLU A 87 1.54 -58.06 -13.94
N ALA A 88 0.65 -58.46 -14.83
CA ALA A 88 -0.79 -58.28 -14.66
C ALA A 88 -1.35 -59.22 -13.56
N VAL A 89 -2.13 -58.67 -12.63
CA VAL A 89 -3.04 -59.47 -11.79
C VAL A 89 -4.42 -58.84 -11.84
N ILE A 90 -5.29 -59.57 -12.52
CA ILE A 90 -6.74 -59.43 -12.54
C ILE A 90 -7.25 -59.80 -11.15
N ASN A 91 -8.00 -58.90 -10.50
CA ASN A 91 -8.82 -59.28 -9.35
C ASN A 91 -10.24 -58.76 -9.58
N GLU A 92 -11.14 -59.72 -9.81
CA GLU A 92 -12.58 -59.55 -9.83
C GLU A 92 -13.12 -59.08 -8.46
N PRO A 93 -14.29 -58.42 -8.43
CA PRO A 93 -14.83 -57.78 -7.24
C PRO A 93 -15.47 -58.80 -6.29
N PRO A 94 -15.23 -58.71 -4.97
CA PRO A 94 -16.07 -59.42 -4.02
C PRO A 94 -17.38 -58.66 -3.79
N THR A 95 -18.43 -59.47 -3.73
CA THR A 95 -19.83 -59.16 -3.54
C THR A 95 -20.13 -58.45 -2.22
N VAL A 96 -21.12 -57.56 -2.32
CA VAL A 96 -21.82 -56.87 -1.23
C VAL A 96 -22.39 -57.88 -0.23
N PRO A 97 -22.31 -57.61 1.07
CA PRO A 97 -23.53 -57.69 1.87
C PRO A 97 -23.92 -56.34 2.46
N THR A 98 -25.15 -56.01 2.14
CA THR A 98 -25.98 -54.95 2.69
C THR A 98 -26.03 -55.07 4.21
N ASN A 99 -25.48 -54.08 4.90
CA ASN A 99 -25.91 -53.74 6.25
C ASN A 99 -26.26 -52.25 6.26
N ALA A 100 -27.54 -51.99 6.00
CA ALA A 100 -28.15 -50.68 6.14
C ALA A 100 -28.34 -50.39 7.64
N THR A 101 -27.26 -49.98 8.30
CA THR A 101 -27.38 -49.23 9.55
C THR A 101 -27.43 -47.77 9.16
N GLN A 102 -28.63 -47.19 9.22
CA GLN A 102 -28.85 -45.76 9.06
C GLN A 102 -28.20 -45.05 10.25
N GLN A 103 -26.89 -44.80 10.16
CA GLN A 103 -26.28 -43.71 10.87
C GLN A 103 -26.65 -42.45 10.10
N GLU A 104 -27.53 -41.66 10.70
CA GLU A 104 -27.76 -40.28 10.32
C GLU A 104 -26.41 -39.56 10.38
N VAL A 105 -25.72 -39.51 9.25
CA VAL A 105 -24.68 -38.53 9.00
C VAL A 105 -25.43 -37.21 8.97
N GLN A 106 -25.60 -36.60 10.15
CA GLN A 106 -25.79 -35.17 10.24
C GLN A 106 -24.64 -34.58 9.46
N LEU A 107 -24.94 -34.10 8.25
CA LEU A 107 -24.14 -33.11 7.58
C LEU A 107 -24.07 -31.95 8.57
N GLN A 108 -23.06 -31.98 9.44
CA GLN A 108 -22.61 -30.82 10.16
C GLN A 108 -22.21 -29.87 9.05
N GLN A 109 -23.15 -28.98 8.73
CA GLN A 109 -22.87 -27.78 7.97
C GLN A 109 -21.58 -27.21 8.56
N PRO A 110 -20.58 -26.85 7.73
CA PRO A 110 -19.45 -26.11 8.26
C PRO A 110 -20.04 -24.99 9.09
N VAL A 111 -19.70 -24.94 10.36
CA VAL A 111 -20.12 -23.84 11.22
C VAL A 111 -19.50 -22.61 10.56
N GLU A 112 -20.28 -21.90 9.73
CA GLU A 112 -20.00 -20.55 9.30
C GLU A 112 -20.02 -19.74 10.59
N GLN A 113 -18.90 -19.80 11.31
CA GLN A 113 -18.59 -18.84 12.34
C GLN A 113 -18.76 -17.51 11.61
N LYS A 114 -19.79 -16.74 12.00
CA LYS A 114 -19.99 -15.36 11.54
C LYS A 114 -18.79 -14.55 12.01
N GLN A 115 -17.66 -14.69 11.32
CA GLN A 115 -16.48 -13.87 11.51
C GLN A 115 -16.90 -12.49 11.01
N GLY A 116 -17.09 -11.56 11.95
CA GLY A 116 -17.53 -10.20 11.62
C GLY A 116 -16.64 -9.58 10.54
N ARG A 117 -17.24 -8.84 9.62
CA ARG A 117 -16.55 -8.25 8.47
C ARG A 117 -15.74 -7.05 8.95
N PHE A 118 -14.49 -6.96 8.51
CA PHE A 118 -13.64 -5.82 8.80
C PHE A 118 -13.81 -4.73 7.74
N TYR A 119 -13.74 -3.48 8.17
CA TYR A 119 -13.78 -2.30 7.31
C TYR A 119 -12.69 -1.32 7.71
N LEU A 120 -12.15 -0.60 6.73
CA LEU A 120 -11.41 0.64 6.98
C LEU A 120 -12.37 1.81 6.82
N GLN A 121 -12.54 2.56 7.91
CA GLN A 121 -13.27 3.81 7.90
C GLN A 121 -12.29 4.98 7.85
N PHE A 122 -12.44 5.88 6.88
CA PHE A 122 -11.66 7.12 6.86
C PHE A 122 -12.22 8.09 7.89
N ILE A 123 -11.40 8.49 8.87
CA ILE A 123 -11.75 9.55 9.82
C ILE A 123 -11.45 10.90 9.20
N ASN A 124 -10.25 11.03 8.63
CA ASN A 124 -9.76 12.26 8.00
C ASN A 124 -8.85 11.93 6.83
N THR A 125 -8.93 12.69 5.76
CA THR A 125 -7.99 12.67 4.64
C THR A 125 -8.10 13.98 3.86
N PRO A 126 -7.06 14.43 3.13
CA PRO A 126 -7.12 15.65 2.33
C PRO A 126 -8.23 15.69 1.27
N ASN A 127 -8.79 14.54 0.90
CA ASN A 127 -9.96 14.47 0.02
C ASN A 127 -11.26 14.25 0.86
N PRO A 128 -12.06 15.31 1.11
CA PRO A 128 -13.19 15.22 2.04
C PRO A 128 -14.29 14.24 1.62
N GLN A 129 -14.35 13.86 0.33
CA GLN A 129 -15.33 12.90 -0.19
C GLN A 129 -15.18 11.51 0.43
N PHE A 130 -13.97 11.19 0.92
CA PHE A 130 -13.69 9.92 1.57
C PHE A 130 -13.98 9.94 3.07
N ASN A 131 -14.12 11.11 3.70
CA ASN A 131 -14.34 11.17 5.15
C ASN A 131 -15.64 10.45 5.53
N LYS A 132 -15.56 9.59 6.55
CA LYS A 132 -16.60 8.69 7.06
C LYS A 132 -16.99 7.53 6.15
N THR A 133 -16.42 7.43 4.94
CA THR A 133 -16.62 6.26 4.07
C THR A 133 -16.00 5.02 4.70
N LYS A 134 -16.62 3.86 4.45
CA LYS A 134 -16.17 2.55 4.89
C LYS A 134 -15.83 1.71 3.67
N ILE A 135 -14.64 1.13 3.65
CA ILE A 135 -14.19 0.20 2.61
C ILE A 135 -14.09 -1.19 3.24
N PRO A 136 -14.73 -2.23 2.68
CA PRO A 136 -14.61 -3.59 3.19
C PRO A 136 -13.18 -4.10 3.02
N LEU A 137 -12.70 -4.84 4.02
CA LEU A 137 -11.46 -5.60 3.94
C LEU A 137 -11.78 -7.06 3.59
N GLU A 138 -11.69 -7.37 2.30
CA GLU A 138 -12.01 -8.68 1.72
C GLU A 138 -10.83 -9.65 1.80
N PHE A 139 -10.53 -10.10 3.03
CA PHE A 139 -9.42 -11.02 3.29
C PHE A 139 -9.64 -12.45 2.75
N ASP A 140 -10.87 -12.77 2.35
CA ASP A 140 -11.24 -13.98 1.62
C ASP A 140 -10.72 -13.98 0.18
N VAL A 141 -10.59 -12.79 -0.43
CA VAL A 141 -10.04 -12.60 -1.77
C VAL A 141 -8.55 -12.28 -1.73
N PHE A 142 -8.14 -11.43 -0.79
CA PHE A 142 -6.77 -10.94 -0.67
C PHE A 142 -6.18 -11.28 0.71
N PRO A 143 -5.19 -12.18 0.83
CA PRO A 143 -4.58 -12.50 2.14
C PRO A 143 -3.90 -11.27 2.77
N SER A 144 -3.48 -10.33 1.93
CA SER A 144 -2.95 -9.04 2.32
C SER A 144 -3.46 -7.93 1.40
N ILE A 145 -3.78 -6.78 1.99
CA ILE A 145 -4.39 -5.63 1.35
C ILE A 145 -3.40 -4.47 1.40
N SER A 146 -2.92 -4.05 0.23
CA SER A 146 -1.99 -2.93 0.10
C SER A 146 -2.71 -1.58 0.18
N LEU A 147 -2.06 -0.62 0.85
CA LEU A 147 -2.51 0.75 1.02
C LEU A 147 -1.48 1.71 0.41
N GLY A 148 -1.94 2.69 -0.35
CA GLY A 148 -1.08 3.76 -0.84
C GLY A 148 -1.75 4.66 -1.87
N ARG A 149 -1.07 5.73 -2.27
CA ARG A 149 -1.61 6.69 -3.25
C ARG A 149 -1.59 6.23 -4.69
N SER A 150 -0.81 5.18 -4.99
CA SER A 150 -0.74 4.63 -6.35
C SER A 150 -2.01 3.84 -6.67
N PRO A 151 -2.52 3.88 -7.91
CA PRO A 151 -3.63 3.02 -8.34
C PRO A 151 -3.28 1.52 -8.36
N GLU A 152 -2.01 1.15 -8.13
CA GLU A 152 -1.56 -0.25 -8.00
C GLU A 152 -1.97 -0.91 -6.67
N ASN A 153 -2.43 -0.14 -5.69
CA ASN A 153 -2.83 -0.70 -4.39
C ASN A 153 -4.27 -1.20 -4.42
N VAL A 154 -4.57 -2.20 -3.60
CA VAL A 154 -5.94 -2.68 -3.40
C VAL A 154 -6.83 -1.57 -2.87
N ILE A 155 -6.35 -0.80 -1.89
CA ILE A 155 -7.03 0.40 -1.39
C ILE A 155 -6.18 1.62 -1.73
N VAL A 156 -6.71 2.41 -2.66
CA VAL A 156 -6.08 3.65 -3.12
C VAL A 156 -6.47 4.79 -2.18
N ILE A 157 -5.46 5.47 -1.65
CA ILE A 157 -5.61 6.61 -0.74
C ILE A 157 -5.12 7.86 -1.46
N PRO A 158 -6.01 8.71 -2.01
CA PRO A 158 -5.64 9.85 -2.84
C PRO A 158 -5.11 11.03 -2.01
N ASP A 159 -4.03 10.78 -1.27
CA ASP A 159 -3.31 11.74 -0.45
C ASP A 159 -1.86 11.88 -0.98
N PRO A 160 -1.43 13.10 -1.38
CA PRO A 160 -0.08 13.35 -1.87
C PRO A 160 1.05 12.98 -0.88
N GLU A 161 0.77 13.01 0.42
CA GLU A 161 1.76 12.70 1.47
C GLU A 161 1.84 11.21 1.79
N VAL A 162 0.82 10.43 1.41
CA VAL A 162 0.86 8.97 1.49
C VAL A 162 1.75 8.44 0.37
N SER A 163 2.66 7.53 0.69
CA SER A 163 3.58 6.93 -0.28
C SER A 163 2.84 6.10 -1.34
N ARG A 164 3.50 5.87 -2.50
CA ARG A 164 2.90 5.10 -3.60
C ARG A 164 2.47 3.71 -3.16
N LYS A 165 3.34 2.99 -2.43
CA LYS A 165 3.05 1.79 -1.65
C LYS A 165 3.45 2.17 -0.22
N HIS A 166 2.50 2.25 0.69
CA HIS A 166 2.71 2.90 1.99
C HIS A 166 2.69 1.90 3.13
N ALA A 167 1.65 1.09 3.19
CA ALA A 167 1.50 0.06 4.20
C ALA A 167 0.77 -1.15 3.62
N ILE A 168 0.84 -2.26 4.33
CA ILE A 168 0.07 -3.47 4.02
C ILE A 168 -0.66 -3.92 5.28
N ILE A 169 -1.91 -4.33 5.11
CA ILE A 169 -2.69 -4.97 6.17
C ILE A 169 -2.86 -6.43 5.80
N SER A 170 -2.49 -7.34 6.69
CA SER A 170 -2.64 -8.78 6.52
C SER A 170 -3.55 -9.36 7.60
N TYR A 171 -4.23 -10.45 7.26
CA TYR A 171 -5.01 -11.24 8.22
C TYR A 171 -4.44 -12.65 8.30
N GLU A 172 -3.60 -12.90 9.30
CA GLU A 172 -2.88 -14.17 9.50
C GLU A 172 -3.16 -14.71 10.91
N GLY A 173 -3.45 -16.01 11.03
CA GLY A 173 -3.66 -16.65 12.33
C GLY A 173 -4.81 -16.07 13.17
N GLY A 174 -5.81 -15.47 12.52
CA GLY A 174 -6.95 -14.81 13.19
C GLY A 174 -6.65 -13.40 13.74
N LYS A 175 -5.50 -12.83 13.38
CA LYS A 175 -5.06 -11.50 13.80
C LYS A 175 -4.94 -10.59 12.59
N LEU A 176 -5.39 -9.33 12.73
CA LEU A 176 -5.01 -8.31 11.76
C LEU A 176 -3.67 -7.72 12.17
N GLU A 177 -2.80 -7.54 11.18
CA GLU A 177 -1.52 -6.89 11.34
C GLU A 177 -1.38 -5.78 10.30
N ILE A 178 -0.67 -4.72 10.65
CA ILE A 178 -0.21 -3.69 9.71
C ILE A 178 1.30 -3.62 9.71
N GLU A 179 1.87 -3.43 8.52
CA GLU A 179 3.28 -3.24 8.31
C GLU A 179 3.50 -1.99 7.43
N ASP A 180 4.42 -1.13 7.85
CA ASP A 180 4.87 0.03 7.07
C ASP A 180 5.88 -0.43 6.01
N LEU A 181 5.67 -0.06 4.75
CA LEU A 181 6.53 -0.43 3.62
C LEU A 181 7.61 0.61 3.36
N ASN A 182 8.33 1.00 4.41
CA ASN A 182 9.34 2.07 4.39
C ASN A 182 8.78 3.37 3.80
N SER A 183 7.62 3.78 4.29
CA SER A 183 6.97 4.97 3.78
C SER A 183 7.71 6.25 4.17
N THR A 184 7.55 7.30 3.36
CA THR A 184 8.30 8.56 3.53
C THR A 184 7.95 9.28 4.84
N ASN A 185 6.67 9.26 5.21
CA ASN A 185 6.14 9.96 6.38
C ASN A 185 5.73 9.01 7.51
N GLY A 186 5.92 7.70 7.35
CA GLY A 186 5.60 6.69 8.34
C GLY A 186 4.12 6.33 8.46
N THR A 187 3.89 5.18 9.08
CA THR A 187 2.61 4.66 9.55
C THR A 187 2.59 4.65 11.08
N TYR A 188 1.47 5.05 11.68
CA TYR A 188 1.35 5.15 13.13
C TYR A 188 0.06 4.52 13.64
N ILE A 189 0.09 3.97 14.86
CA ILE A 189 -1.07 3.45 15.59
C ILE A 189 -1.34 4.35 16.79
N TYR A 190 -2.61 4.67 17.03
CA TYR A 190 -3.03 5.41 18.21
C TYR A 190 -3.13 4.49 19.44
N ASP A 191 -2.41 4.81 20.51
CA ASP A 191 -2.40 4.04 21.77
C ASP A 191 -3.44 4.50 22.80
N GLY A 192 -4.32 5.44 22.43
CA GLY A 192 -5.27 6.09 23.34
C GLY A 192 -4.78 7.40 23.95
N LYS A 193 -3.50 7.74 23.77
CA LYS A 193 -2.90 9.03 24.18
C LYS A 193 -2.26 9.72 22.99
N MET A 194 -1.42 9.02 22.24
CA MET A 194 -0.65 9.55 21.12
C MET A 194 -0.44 8.51 20.02
N PHE A 195 0.07 8.96 18.87
CA PHE A 195 0.41 8.11 17.74
C PHE A 195 1.83 7.56 17.89
N GLN A 196 1.95 6.24 17.90
CA GLN A 196 3.23 5.54 17.95
C GLN A 196 3.60 5.00 16.56
N PRO A 197 4.86 5.10 16.11
CA PRO A 197 5.27 4.57 14.83
C PRO A 197 5.18 3.05 14.81
N VAL A 198 4.66 2.49 13.72
CA VAL A 198 4.68 1.06 13.46
C VAL A 198 6.11 0.62 13.19
N LYS A 199 6.56 -0.47 13.85
CA LYS A 199 7.88 -1.07 13.66
C LYS A 199 7.70 -2.53 13.26
N GLY A 200 8.06 -2.87 12.02
CA GLY A 200 7.77 -4.19 11.46
C GLY A 200 6.27 -4.46 11.40
N LYS A 201 5.87 -5.69 11.71
CA LYS A 201 4.46 -6.07 11.83
C LYS A 201 3.91 -5.66 13.20
N ALA A 202 2.82 -4.89 13.20
CA ALA A 202 2.10 -4.50 14.41
C ALA A 202 0.66 -5.03 14.38
N GLU A 203 0.25 -5.70 15.44
CA GLU A 203 -1.12 -6.19 15.60
C GLU A 203 -2.11 -5.02 15.74
N ILE A 204 -3.19 -5.06 14.97
CA ILE A 204 -4.29 -4.09 15.03
C ILE A 204 -5.60 -4.82 15.27
N GLY A 205 -6.47 -4.21 16.09
CA GLY A 205 -7.75 -4.77 16.47
C GLY A 205 -8.92 -3.94 15.97
N PRO A 206 -10.16 -4.39 16.22
CA PRO A 206 -11.34 -3.55 16.07
C PRO A 206 -11.18 -2.25 16.85
N ASN A 207 -11.56 -1.14 16.23
CA ASN A 207 -11.41 0.24 16.72
C ASN A 207 -9.99 0.80 16.76
N SER A 208 -8.96 0.06 16.34
CA SER A 208 -7.62 0.64 16.16
C SER A 208 -7.68 1.82 15.18
N VAL A 209 -7.07 2.93 15.59
CA VAL A 209 -6.95 4.14 14.77
C VAL A 209 -5.52 4.21 14.25
N LEU A 210 -5.40 4.35 12.93
CA LEU A 210 -4.13 4.37 12.22
C LEU A 210 -3.98 5.73 11.54
N LYS A 211 -2.77 6.28 11.57
CA LYS A 211 -2.42 7.47 10.79
C LYS A 211 -1.40 7.06 9.74
N LEU A 212 -1.70 7.40 8.49
CA LEU A 212 -0.83 7.21 7.34
C LEU A 212 -0.31 8.58 6.93
N ALA A 213 1.01 8.72 6.89
CA ALA A 213 1.66 10.02 6.72
C ALA A 213 1.16 11.07 7.74
N ASN A 214 0.85 12.28 7.26
CA ASN A 214 0.52 13.41 8.12
C ASN A 214 -1.00 13.66 8.23
N ASN A 215 -1.72 13.52 7.11
CA ASN A 215 -3.10 13.99 7.01
C ASN A 215 -4.16 12.90 6.85
N THR A 216 -3.77 11.64 6.66
CA THR A 216 -4.73 10.54 6.55
C THR A 216 -4.85 9.77 7.86
N VAL A 217 -6.05 9.74 8.44
CA VAL A 217 -6.39 8.96 9.63
C VAL A 217 -7.54 8.01 9.29
N ILE A 218 -7.34 6.73 9.56
CA ILE A 218 -8.30 5.66 9.32
C ILE A 218 -8.57 4.88 10.61
N LYS A 219 -9.71 4.21 10.67
CA LYS A 219 -10.13 3.37 11.80
C LYS A 219 -10.53 2.00 11.30
N VAL A 220 -10.04 0.96 11.96
CA VAL A 220 -10.51 -0.40 11.75
C VAL A 220 -11.86 -0.57 12.44
N VAL A 221 -12.87 -1.01 11.71
CA VAL A 221 -14.22 -1.28 12.22
C VAL A 221 -14.53 -2.75 11.98
N LYS A 222 -15.23 -3.39 12.92
CA LYS A 222 -15.74 -4.76 12.78
C LYS A 222 -17.26 -4.73 12.96
N GLU A 223 -17.99 -5.32 12.03
CA GLU A 223 -19.46 -5.45 12.06
C GLU A 223 -19.90 -6.92 12.01
#